data_AF-A0A3S2UVN3-F1
#
_entry.id   AF-A0A3S2UVN3-F1
#
_cell.length_a   1.000
_cell.length_b   1.000
_cell.length_c   1.000
_cell.angle_alpha   90.00
_cell.angle_beta   90.00
_cell.angle_gamma   90.00
#
_symmetry.space_group_name_H-M   'P 1'
#
loop_
_entity.id
_entity.type
_entity.pdbx_description
1 polymer ?
#
loop_
_entity_poly.entity_id
_entity_poly.type
_entity_poly.pdbx_seq_one_letter_code
_entity_poly.pdbx_strand_id
1 'polypeptide(L)'
;MTHHGGARRGAGRPRKWRFDDVLKVGQACEVAWRDAVANAFEAEKVRFFRTESDIQSLWDAAQRVPVSQRLQWYDDDEGETHRADIETELHALNETPDNPDPPPRITRIMTRPPRGTRRRIIAEIAERFGLPESVVDNLWQAYRRFERELSESQDSGET
;
A
#
# COMPACT_ATOMS: atom_id res chain seq x y z
N MET A 1 -18.27 -49.10 21.71
CA MET A 1 -18.24 -47.69 22.16
C MET A 1 -16.78 -47.28 22.28
N THR A 2 -16.27 -46.53 21.29
CA THR A 2 -14.89 -46.03 21.29
C THR A 2 -14.81 -44.80 22.19
N HIS A 3 -14.28 -44.98 23.41
CA HIS A 3 -13.96 -43.88 24.30
C HIS A 3 -12.79 -43.08 23.69
N HIS A 4 -13.10 -42.01 22.97
CA HIS A 4 -12.09 -41.02 22.59
C HIS A 4 -11.60 -40.35 23.86
N GLY A 5 -10.34 -40.62 24.23
CA GLY A 5 -9.71 -40.08 25.43
C GLY A 5 -9.86 -38.56 25.48
N GLY A 6 -10.61 -38.09 26.47
CA GLY A 6 -10.86 -36.65 26.67
C GLY A 6 -9.55 -35.91 26.86
N ALA A 7 -9.38 -34.82 26.11
CA ALA A 7 -8.27 -33.89 26.26
C ALA A 7 -8.15 -33.48 27.74
N ARG A 8 -7.01 -33.82 28.36
CA ARG A 8 -6.74 -33.43 29.75
C ARG A 8 -6.59 -31.90 29.82
N ARG A 9 -6.94 -31.29 30.96
CA ARG A 9 -6.66 -29.87 31.21
C ARG A 9 -5.14 -29.66 31.14
N GLY A 10 -4.67 -28.91 30.14
CA GLY A 10 -3.23 -28.76 29.82
C GLY A 10 -2.72 -29.65 28.67
N ALA A 11 -3.57 -30.41 27.99
CA ALA A 11 -3.22 -31.11 26.77
C ALA A 11 -3.10 -30.11 25.61
N GLY A 12 -1.86 -29.84 25.21
CA GLY A 12 -1.52 -28.94 24.11
C GLY A 12 -0.04 -28.60 24.15
N ARG A 13 0.57 -28.31 23.01
CA ARG A 13 1.95 -27.82 22.97
C ARG A 13 1.99 -26.47 23.70
N PRO A 14 2.86 -26.26 24.71
CA PRO A 14 2.99 -24.97 25.37
C PRO A 14 3.19 -23.87 24.33
N ARG A 15 2.47 -22.74 24.49
CA ARG A 15 2.68 -21.59 23.61
C ARG A 15 4.15 -21.20 23.71
N LYS A 16 4.83 -21.23 22.56
CA LYS A 16 6.28 -21.01 22.47
C LYS A 16 6.68 -19.62 22.99
N TRP A 17 5.78 -18.64 22.88
CA TRP A 17 6.02 -17.23 23.16
C TRP A 17 4.94 -16.65 24.07
N ARG A 18 5.30 -15.64 24.86
CA ARG A 18 4.29 -14.89 25.63
C ARG A 18 3.47 -14.05 24.67
N PHE A 19 2.20 -13.84 25.00
CA PHE A 19 1.31 -13.04 24.16
C PHE A 19 1.81 -11.59 24.04
N ASP A 20 2.40 -11.05 25.10
CA ASP A 20 3.01 -9.72 25.10
C ASP A 20 4.17 -9.60 24.09
N ASP A 21 4.99 -10.66 23.93
CA ASP A 21 6.07 -10.68 22.94
C ASP A 21 5.51 -10.64 21.51
N VAL A 22 4.41 -11.38 21.27
CA VAL A 22 3.71 -11.40 19.98
C VAL A 22 3.18 -10.01 19.64
N LEU A 23 2.53 -9.33 20.60
CA LEU A 23 2.01 -7.99 20.41
C LEU A 23 3.13 -6.99 20.13
N LYS A 24 4.12 -6.89 21.03
CA LYS A 24 5.18 -5.87 20.95
C LYS A 24 6.03 -6.01 19.68
N VAL A 25 6.54 -7.21 19.41
CA VAL A 25 7.41 -7.44 18.26
C VAL A 25 6.61 -7.41 16.96
N GLY A 26 5.44 -8.06 16.95
CA GLY A 26 4.59 -8.12 15.77
C GLY A 26 4.08 -6.75 15.34
N GLN A 27 3.62 -5.92 16.28
CA GLN A 27 3.19 -4.55 15.99
C GLN A 27 4.35 -3.70 15.47
N ALA A 28 5.56 -3.83 16.04
CA ALA A 28 6.73 -3.12 15.55
C ALA A 28 7.05 -3.48 14.09
N CYS A 29 6.96 -4.76 13.72
CA CYS A 29 7.13 -5.19 12.33
C CYS A 29 6.03 -4.65 11.41
N GLU A 30 4.77 -4.62 11.85
CA GLU A 30 3.66 -4.07 11.05
C GLU A 30 3.78 -2.57 10.82
N VAL A 31 4.17 -1.80 11.85
CA VAL A 31 4.41 -0.36 11.68
C VAL A 31 5.49 -0.14 10.63
N ALA A 32 6.64 -0.80 10.75
CA ALA A 32 7.73 -0.68 9.77
C ALA A 32 7.30 -1.12 8.36
N TRP A 33 6.42 -2.13 8.25
CA TRP A 33 5.88 -2.57 6.98
C TRP A 33 4.95 -1.53 6.35
N ARG A 34 4.03 -0.96 7.14
CA ARG A 34 3.12 0.10 6.69
C ARG A 34 3.88 1.34 6.24
N ASP A 35 4.93 1.73 6.98
CA ASP A 35 5.81 2.83 6.60
C ASP A 35 6.53 2.53 5.28
N ALA A 36 7.01 1.30 5.09
CA ALA A 36 7.64 0.90 3.84
C ALA A 36 6.66 0.89 2.65
N VAL A 37 5.40 0.52 2.86
CA VAL A 37 4.33 0.62 1.85
C VAL A 37 4.07 2.09 1.51
N ALA A 38 3.90 2.95 2.51
CA ALA A 38 3.66 4.37 2.31
C ALA A 38 4.82 5.04 1.55
N ASN A 39 6.05 4.75 1.95
CA ASN A 39 7.24 5.27 1.27
C ASN A 39 7.36 4.78 -0.18
N ALA A 40 7.05 3.50 -0.44
CA ALA A 40 7.03 2.96 -1.79
C ALA A 40 5.93 3.61 -2.65
N PHE A 41 4.80 3.96 -2.04
CA PHE A 41 3.72 4.66 -2.72
C PHE A 41 4.10 6.10 -3.06
N GLU A 42 4.67 6.86 -2.12
CA GLU A 42 5.10 8.23 -2.41
C GLU A 42 6.24 8.27 -3.43
N ALA A 43 7.20 7.34 -3.36
CA ALA A 43 8.26 7.23 -4.36
C ALA A 43 7.69 6.96 -5.76
N GLU A 44 6.73 6.04 -5.85
CA GLU A 44 6.09 5.69 -7.11
C GLU A 44 5.26 6.85 -7.66
N LYS A 45 4.50 7.53 -6.80
CA LYS A 45 3.75 8.75 -7.16
C LYS A 45 4.67 9.83 -7.72
N VAL A 46 5.84 10.04 -7.12
CA VAL A 46 6.84 11.00 -7.62
C VAL A 46 7.35 10.56 -8.99
N ARG A 47 7.76 9.29 -9.15
CA ARG A 47 8.21 8.74 -10.44
C ARG A 47 7.14 8.95 -11.53
N PHE A 48 5.91 8.56 -11.20
CA PHE A 48 4.77 8.60 -12.10
C PHE A 48 4.44 10.02 -12.57
N PHE A 49 4.28 10.98 -11.65
CA PHE A 49 3.82 12.32 -12.00
C PHE A 49 4.93 13.30 -12.39
N ARG A 50 6.20 13.03 -12.05
CA ARG A 50 7.30 13.98 -12.29
C ARG A 50 8.39 13.48 -13.23
N THR A 51 8.50 12.17 -13.42
CA THR A 51 9.58 11.58 -14.22
C THR A 51 9.06 10.92 -15.49
N GLU A 52 7.90 10.26 -15.43
CA GLU A 52 7.40 9.40 -16.51
C GLU A 52 6.13 9.92 -17.20
N SER A 53 5.57 11.04 -16.73
CA SER A 53 4.45 11.70 -17.40
C SER A 53 4.65 13.21 -17.43
N ASP A 54 3.98 13.83 -18.40
CA ASP A 54 3.95 15.28 -18.54
C ASP A 54 2.84 15.93 -17.71
N ILE A 55 2.08 15.14 -16.92
CA ILE A 55 0.96 15.63 -16.10
C ILE A 55 1.35 16.83 -15.24
N GLN A 56 2.49 16.80 -14.56
CA GLN A 56 2.89 17.92 -13.71
C GLN A 56 3.14 19.19 -14.54
N SER A 57 3.80 19.06 -15.69
CA SER A 57 4.08 20.17 -16.60
C SER A 57 2.79 20.75 -17.19
N LEU A 58 1.87 19.89 -17.60
CA LEU A 58 0.53 20.28 -18.08
C LEU A 58 -0.25 21.00 -16.98
N TRP A 59 -0.29 20.45 -15.77
CA TRP A 59 -0.93 21.11 -14.63
C TRP A 59 -0.34 22.50 -14.38
N ASP A 60 0.99 22.61 -14.34
CA ASP A 60 1.67 23.87 -14.09
C ASP A 60 1.39 24.90 -15.20
N ALA A 61 1.30 24.46 -16.46
CA ALA A 61 0.93 25.31 -17.58
C ALA A 61 -0.47 25.91 -17.40
N ALA A 62 -1.47 25.08 -17.07
CA ALA A 62 -2.84 25.54 -16.81
C ALA A 62 -2.92 26.49 -15.59
N GLN A 63 -2.12 26.24 -14.54
CA GLN A 63 -2.11 27.11 -13.35
C GLN A 63 -1.49 28.49 -13.59
N ARG A 64 -0.61 28.63 -14.60
CA ARG A 64 -0.05 29.93 -14.98
C ARG A 64 -1.06 30.86 -15.63
N VAL A 65 -2.16 30.32 -16.19
CA VAL A 65 -3.23 31.12 -16.78
C VAL A 65 -3.99 31.86 -15.68
N PRO A 66 -4.00 33.21 -15.70
CA PRO A 66 -4.74 34.00 -14.72
C PRO A 66 -6.21 33.61 -14.70
N VAL A 67 -6.81 33.51 -13.51
CA VAL A 67 -8.20 33.02 -13.34
C VAL A 67 -9.19 33.78 -14.23
N SER A 68 -9.03 35.10 -14.37
CA SER A 68 -9.87 35.96 -15.21
C SER A 68 -9.78 35.66 -16.70
N GLN A 69 -8.72 34.99 -17.16
CA GLN A 69 -8.45 34.68 -18.57
C GLN A 69 -8.72 33.21 -18.91
N ARG A 70 -8.98 32.35 -17.92
CA ARG A 70 -9.13 30.89 -18.12
C ARG A 70 -10.26 30.51 -19.06
N LEU A 71 -11.37 31.24 -19.04
CA LEU A 71 -12.50 30.97 -19.93
C LEU A 71 -12.11 31.24 -21.40
N GLN A 72 -11.48 32.38 -21.65
CA GLN A 72 -10.99 32.72 -22.99
C GLN A 72 -9.94 31.71 -23.45
N TRP A 73 -8.92 31.45 -22.63
CA TRP A 73 -7.89 30.46 -22.94
C TRP A 73 -8.47 29.07 -23.23
N TYR A 74 -9.53 28.67 -22.53
CA TYR A 74 -10.20 27.40 -22.79
C TYR A 74 -10.82 27.34 -24.20
N ASP A 75 -11.36 28.44 -24.71
CA ASP A 75 -11.99 28.48 -26.03
C ASP A 75 -10.98 28.75 -27.17
N ASP A 76 -9.74 29.10 -26.85
CA ASP A 76 -8.67 29.40 -27.81
C ASP A 76 -7.88 28.14 -28.23
N ASP A 77 -7.15 28.23 -29.35
CA ASP A 77 -6.35 27.12 -29.92
C ASP A 77 -5.32 26.52 -28.92
N GLU A 78 -4.74 27.35 -28.05
CA GLU A 78 -3.78 26.92 -27.03
C GLU A 78 -4.46 26.04 -25.96
N GLY A 79 -5.69 26.39 -25.55
CA GLY A 79 -6.47 25.58 -24.62
C GLY A 79 -6.94 24.26 -25.25
N GLU A 80 -7.26 24.26 -26.55
CA GLU A 80 -7.56 23.03 -27.27
C GLU A 80 -6.37 22.09 -27.36
N THR A 81 -5.19 22.62 -27.71
CA THR A 81 -3.93 21.87 -27.71
C THR A 81 -3.65 21.28 -26.34
N HIS A 82 -3.77 22.09 -25.28
CA HIS A 82 -3.56 21.64 -23.91
C HIS A 82 -4.49 20.49 -23.50
N ARG A 83 -5.78 20.56 -23.88
CA ARG A 83 -6.73 19.46 -23.66
C ARG A 83 -6.32 18.20 -24.40
N ALA A 84 -5.90 18.30 -25.66
CA ALA A 84 -5.45 17.17 -26.45
C ALA A 84 -4.19 16.50 -25.84
N ASP A 85 -3.26 17.30 -25.32
CA ASP A 85 -2.09 16.79 -24.60
C ASP A 85 -2.50 16.04 -23.32
N ILE A 86 -3.44 16.58 -22.54
CA ILE A 86 -3.99 15.87 -21.36
C ILE A 86 -4.61 14.53 -21.76
N GLU A 87 -5.40 14.48 -22.83
CA GLU A 87 -6.01 13.23 -23.27
C GLU A 87 -4.94 12.21 -23.65
N THR A 88 -3.93 12.62 -24.41
CA THR A 88 -2.83 11.76 -24.83
C THR A 88 -2.07 11.18 -23.62
N GLU A 89 -1.75 12.02 -22.64
CA GLU A 89 -1.10 11.57 -21.40
C GLU A 89 -1.99 10.60 -20.61
N LEU A 90 -3.28 10.88 -20.47
CA LEU A 90 -4.21 9.98 -19.78
C LEU A 90 -4.38 8.64 -20.50
N HIS A 91 -4.35 8.63 -21.84
CA HIS A 91 -4.32 7.39 -22.61
C HIS A 91 -3.04 6.60 -22.37
N ALA A 92 -1.87 7.25 -22.37
CA ALA A 92 -0.60 6.59 -22.09
C ALA A 92 -0.58 5.99 -20.68
N LEU A 93 -1.04 6.75 -19.69
CA LEU A 93 -1.00 6.37 -18.27
C LEU A 93 -2.00 5.27 -17.90
N ASN A 94 -3.12 5.17 -18.62
CA ASN A 94 -4.10 4.11 -18.43
C ASN A 94 -3.89 2.93 -19.40
N GLU A 95 -2.79 2.92 -20.17
CA GLU A 95 -2.47 1.87 -21.15
C GLU A 95 -3.54 1.70 -22.24
N THR A 96 -4.15 2.80 -22.66
CA THR A 96 -5.19 2.83 -23.71
C THR A 96 -4.87 3.77 -24.89
N PRO A 97 -3.64 3.77 -25.45
CA PRO A 97 -3.23 4.75 -26.47
C PRO A 97 -4.07 4.72 -27.76
N ASP A 98 -4.61 3.56 -28.14
CA ASP A 98 -5.38 3.39 -29.38
C ASP A 98 -6.90 3.48 -29.17
N ASN A 99 -7.36 3.83 -27.96
CA ASN A 99 -8.79 3.89 -27.67
C ASN A 99 -9.36 5.24 -28.15
N PRO A 100 -10.39 5.26 -29.03
CA PRO A 100 -11.05 6.50 -29.42
C PRO A 100 -11.97 7.07 -28.31
N ASP A 101 -12.33 6.27 -27.30
CA ASP A 101 -13.12 6.73 -26.16
C ASP A 101 -12.24 7.55 -25.20
N PRO A 102 -12.80 8.57 -24.52
CA PRO A 102 -12.07 9.32 -23.52
C PRO A 102 -11.42 8.40 -22.46
N PRO A 103 -10.15 8.65 -22.09
CA PRO A 103 -9.44 7.82 -21.13
C PRO A 103 -10.04 7.99 -19.73
N PRO A 104 -9.90 6.97 -18.86
CA PRO A 104 -10.28 7.10 -17.46
C PRO A 104 -9.58 8.30 -16.80
N ARG A 105 -10.35 9.15 -16.13
CA ARG A 105 -9.80 10.28 -15.37
C ARG A 105 -9.09 9.87 -14.07
N ILE A 106 -9.21 8.60 -13.70
CA ILE A 106 -8.61 8.02 -12.51
C ILE A 106 -7.58 7.00 -12.95
N THR A 107 -6.32 7.23 -12.60
CA THR A 107 -5.24 6.28 -12.83
C THR A 107 -4.87 5.56 -11.54
N ARG A 108 -4.56 4.27 -11.64
CA ARG A 108 -4.30 3.41 -10.48
C ARG A 108 -2.79 3.20 -10.30
N ILE A 109 -2.25 3.73 -9.20
CA ILE A 109 -0.86 3.48 -8.81
C ILE A 109 -0.81 2.23 -7.94
N MET A 110 -0.34 1.13 -8.51
CA MET A 110 -0.17 -0.15 -7.81
C MET A 110 1.30 -0.37 -7.46
N THR A 111 1.66 -0.03 -6.22
CA THR A 111 3.03 -0.24 -5.73
C THR A 111 3.08 -1.30 -4.63
N ARG A 112 4.21 -1.99 -4.57
CA ARG A 112 4.58 -2.88 -3.48
C ARG A 112 5.90 -2.38 -2.89
N PRO A 113 6.14 -2.58 -1.58
CA PRO A 113 7.45 -2.29 -1.03
C PRO A 113 8.55 -3.02 -1.82
N PRO A 114 9.75 -2.41 -1.95
CA PRO A 114 10.86 -3.00 -2.67
C PRO A 114 11.15 -4.44 -2.22
N ARG A 115 11.61 -5.26 -3.16
CA ARG A 115 11.97 -6.65 -2.87
C ARG A 115 13.01 -6.70 -1.74
N GLY A 116 12.78 -7.57 -0.76
CA GLY A 116 13.66 -7.69 0.41
C GLY A 116 13.28 -6.79 1.59
N THR A 117 12.27 -5.92 1.46
CA THR A 117 11.78 -5.08 2.56
C THR A 117 11.44 -5.91 3.81
N ARG A 118 10.73 -7.03 3.65
CA ARG A 118 10.40 -7.93 4.78
C ARG A 118 11.66 -8.40 5.51
N ARG A 119 12.68 -8.84 4.77
CA ARG A 119 13.95 -9.31 5.34
C ARG A 119 14.66 -8.20 6.10
N ARG A 120 14.68 -6.99 5.54
CA ARG A 120 15.28 -5.82 6.20
C ARG A 120 14.57 -5.48 7.52
N ILE A 121 13.24 -5.45 7.52
CA ILE A 121 12.43 -5.22 8.74
C ILE A 121 12.72 -6.29 9.78
N ILE A 122 12.76 -7.56 9.38
CA ILE A 122 13.06 -8.66 10.30
C ILE A 122 14.43 -8.48 10.94
N ALA A 123 15.47 -8.15 10.14
CA ALA A 123 16.82 -7.93 10.64
C ALA A 123 16.89 -6.73 11.61
N GLU A 124 16.26 -5.60 11.26
CA GLU A 124 16.24 -4.40 12.09
C GLU A 124 15.51 -4.64 13.43
N ILE A 125 14.37 -5.32 13.39
CA ILE A 125 13.60 -5.64 14.60
C ILE A 125 14.31 -6.72 15.43
N ALA A 126 15.00 -7.68 14.79
CA ALA A 126 15.84 -8.66 15.46
C ALA A 126 16.95 -7.99 16.27
N GLU A 127 17.66 -7.04 15.66
CA GLU A 127 18.68 -6.24 16.34
C GLU A 127 18.07 -5.43 17.49
N ARG A 128 16.97 -4.70 17.24
CA ARG A 128 16.31 -3.84 18.23
C ARG A 128 15.87 -4.58 19.49
N PHE A 129 15.40 -5.82 19.36
CA PHE A 129 14.88 -6.61 20.47
C PHE A 129 15.88 -7.67 20.98
N GLY A 130 17.08 -7.76 20.40
CA GLY A 130 18.07 -8.79 20.75
C GLY A 130 17.56 -10.21 20.48
N LEU A 131 16.75 -10.40 19.45
CA LEU A 131 16.12 -11.68 19.10
C LEU A 131 16.71 -12.25 17.80
N PRO A 132 16.74 -13.58 17.62
CA PRO A 132 17.05 -14.15 16.31
C PRO A 132 16.01 -13.75 15.26
N GLU A 133 16.43 -13.49 14.02
CA GLU A 133 15.54 -13.15 12.90
C GLU A 133 14.39 -14.17 12.72
N SER A 134 14.68 -15.45 12.88
CA SER A 134 13.67 -16.51 12.80
C SER A 134 12.61 -16.41 13.90
N VAL A 135 12.96 -15.92 15.09
CA VAL A 135 11.99 -15.67 16.17
C VAL A 135 11.12 -14.47 15.83
N VAL A 136 11.71 -13.38 15.32
CA VAL A 136 10.97 -12.19 14.88
C VAL A 136 9.97 -12.54 13.78
N ASP A 137 10.38 -13.29 12.75
CA ASP A 137 9.46 -13.72 11.69
C ASP A 137 8.29 -14.54 12.25
N ASN A 138 8.55 -15.46 13.19
CA ASN A 138 7.51 -16.24 13.84
C ASN A 138 6.55 -15.39 14.67
N LEU A 139 7.06 -14.41 15.43
CA LEU A 139 6.25 -13.48 16.22
C LEU A 139 5.39 -12.60 15.33
N TRP A 140 5.96 -12.10 14.23
CA TRP A 140 5.24 -11.29 13.26
C TRP A 140 4.11 -12.08 12.57
N GLN A 141 4.38 -13.32 12.16
CA GLN A 141 3.33 -14.20 11.63
C GLN A 141 2.23 -14.50 12.66
N ALA A 142 2.61 -14.70 13.93
CA ALA A 142 1.64 -14.92 15.01
C ALA A 142 0.76 -13.69 15.23
N TYR A 143 1.34 -12.50 15.17
CA TYR A 143 0.62 -11.24 15.28
C TYR A 143 -0.38 -11.04 14.12
N ARG A 144 0.02 -11.31 12.87
CA ARG A 144 -0.90 -11.25 11.72
C ARG A 144 -2.07 -12.22 11.82
N ARG A 145 -1.85 -13.42 12.37
CA ARG A 145 -2.94 -14.37 12.64
C ARG A 145 -3.91 -13.81 13.68
N PHE A 146 -3.37 -13.25 14.76
CA PHE A 146 -4.16 -12.59 15.80
C PHE A 146 -4.99 -11.42 15.25
N GLU A 147 -4.41 -10.51 14.46
CA GLU A 147 -5.16 -9.39 13.86
C GLU A 147 -6.29 -9.88 12.94
N ARG A 148 -6.05 -10.94 12.16
CA ARG A 148 -7.08 -11.52 11.29
C ARG A 148 -8.22 -12.14 12.09
N GLU A 149 -7.90 -12.93 13.11
CA GLU A 149 -8.91 -13.54 14.00
C GLU A 149 -9.76 -12.47 14.71
N LEU A 150 -9.14 -11.34 15.07
CA LEU A 150 -9.85 -10.20 15.66
C LEU A 150 -10.83 -9.57 14.66
N SER A 151 -10.40 -9.33 13.42
CA SER A 151 -11.26 -8.78 12.35
C SER A 151 -12.46 -9.69 12.06
N GLU A 152 -12.23 -10.99 11.89
CA GLU A 152 -13.28 -11.98 11.61
C GLU A 152 -14.30 -12.07 12.77
N SER A 153 -13.86 -11.89 14.01
CA SER A 153 -14.73 -11.90 15.19
C SER A 153 -15.63 -10.66 15.27
N GLN A 154 -15.19 -9.51 14.73
CA GLN A 154 -15.98 -8.28 14.69
C GLN A 154 -17.08 -8.36 13.63
N ASP A 155 -16.77 -8.92 12.45
CA ASP A 155 -17.74 -9.10 11.37
C ASP A 155 -18.83 -10.13 11.70
N SER A 156 -18.55 -11.06 12.63
CA SER A 156 -19.47 -12.11 13.08
C SER A 156 -20.47 -11.64 14.15
N GLY A 157 -20.31 -10.43 14.69
CA GLY A 157 -21.10 -9.90 15.81
C GLY A 157 -22.25 -8.97 15.40
N GLU A 158 -22.48 -8.74 14.10
CA GLU A 158 -23.50 -7.83 13.56
C GLU A 158 -24.77 -8.52 13.03
N THR A 159 -25.03 -9.79 13.39
CA THR A 159 -26.30 -10.49 13.06
C THR A 159 -27.21 -10.68 14.26
#